data_AF-A0A2N3G4K9-F1
#
_entry.id   AF-A0A2N3G4K9-F1
#
_cell.length_a   1.000
_cell.length_b   1.000
_cell.length_c   1.000
_cell.angle_alpha   90.00
_cell.angle_beta   90.00
_cell.angle_gamma   90.00
#
_symmetry.space_group_name_H-M   'P 1'
#
loop_
_entity.id
_entity.type
_entity.pdbx_description
1 polymer ?
#
loop_
_entity_poly.entity_id
_entity_poly.type
_entity_poly.pdbx_seq_one_letter_code
_entity_poly.pdbx_strand_id
1 'polypeptide(L)'
;MSAKEFAGQLKQTIEGLRNNGTAAIYCNNLIAYLEEVINSPSPVVTQAELEHYKAQLQVWVEAEKRNHASDLEMFRSVIQAGQNAVKSSFLLNGGASVALLAFIGKLTEEQQSKIPEFADSLTIFVAGVLAIAMASGVTYLSQWFYAESESWKQKAGFALNMASIVLGLSSYGFFIWGMCRAYSSFLAFV
;
A
#
# COMPACT_ATOMS: atom_id res chain seq x y z
N MET A 1 14.49 29.52 28.90
CA MET A 1 13.43 28.91 29.73
C MET A 1 12.66 30.02 30.41
N SER A 2 11.33 30.00 30.37
CA SER A 2 10.49 30.95 31.10
C SER A 2 10.36 30.56 32.58
N ALA A 3 10.13 31.51 33.48
CA ALA A 3 9.93 31.23 34.91
C ALA A 3 8.77 30.24 35.18
N LYS A 4 7.76 30.22 34.29
CA LYS A 4 6.62 29.31 34.36
C LYS A 4 6.99 27.87 34.05
N GLU A 5 7.86 27.65 33.05
CA GLU A 5 8.36 26.31 32.69
C GLU A 5 9.24 25.73 33.79
N PHE A 6 10.12 26.56 34.37
CA PHE A 6 10.97 26.17 35.50
C PHE A 6 10.13 25.74 36.72
N ALA A 7 9.14 26.55 37.11
CA ALA A 7 8.26 26.24 38.23
C ALA A 7 7.46 24.94 38.00
N GLY A 8 7.05 24.68 36.75
CA GLY A 8 6.37 23.44 36.36
C GLY A 8 7.28 22.20 36.49
N GLN A 9 8.50 22.27 35.96
CA GLN A 9 9.49 21.18 36.06
C GLN A 9 9.88 20.90 37.51
N LEU A 10 10.17 21.95 38.29
CA LEU A 10 10.52 21.81 39.70
C LEU A 10 9.40 21.14 40.50
N LYS A 11 8.13 21.51 40.24
CA LYS A 11 6.98 20.86 40.86
C LYS A 11 6.92 19.36 40.54
N GLN A 12 7.07 18.98 39.26
CA GLN A 12 7.06 17.57 38.85
C GLN A 12 8.18 16.76 39.49
N THR A 13 9.39 17.33 39.60
CA THR A 13 10.52 16.68 40.26
C THR A 13 10.23 16.42 41.74
N ILE A 14 9.64 17.40 42.44
CA ILE A 14 9.25 17.25 43.86
C ILE A 14 8.15 16.19 44.03
N GLU A 15 7.15 16.18 43.14
CA GLU A 15 6.09 15.16 43.15
C GLU A 15 6.64 13.75 42.88
N GLY A 16 7.60 13.61 41.96
CA GLY A 16 8.29 12.34 41.71
C GLY A 16 9.09 11.83 42.92
N LEU A 17 9.81 12.72 43.61
CA LEU A 17 10.54 12.37 44.84
C LEU A 17 9.60 11.94 45.98
N ARG A 18 8.46 12.62 46.11
CA ARG A 18 7.41 12.25 47.08
C ARG A 18 6.85 10.86 46.81
N ASN A 19 6.57 10.54 45.55
CA ASN A 19 6.05 9.22 45.14
C ASN A 19 7.07 8.10 45.37
N ASN A 20 8.37 8.41 45.30
CA ASN A 20 9.48 7.48 45.60
C ASN A 20 9.78 7.35 47.11
N GLY A 21 8.88 7.83 47.99
CA GLY A 21 8.99 7.65 49.44
C GLY A 21 9.81 8.73 50.17
N THR A 22 10.21 9.81 49.49
CA THR A 22 10.89 10.94 50.15
C THR A 22 9.86 11.83 50.83
N ALA A 23 9.72 11.72 52.16
CA ALA A 23 8.70 12.44 52.94
C ALA A 23 8.97 13.96 53.07
N ALA A 24 10.24 14.37 53.01
CA ALA A 24 10.64 15.78 53.11
C ALA A 24 11.93 16.04 52.32
N ILE A 25 12.02 17.21 51.68
CA ILE A 25 13.25 17.70 51.04
C ILE A 25 13.91 18.67 52.01
N TYR A 26 15.13 18.37 52.44
CA TYR A 26 15.90 19.27 53.30
C TYR A 26 16.33 20.52 52.51
N CYS A 27 16.20 21.70 53.14
CA CYS A 27 16.56 22.99 52.52
C CYS A 27 17.99 22.98 51.96
N ASN A 28 18.94 22.37 52.66
CA ASN A 28 20.33 22.27 52.21
C ASN A 28 20.49 21.49 50.90
N ASN A 29 19.68 20.44 50.69
CA ASN A 29 19.74 19.66 49.46
C ASN A 29 19.13 20.42 48.28
N LEU A 30 18.06 21.19 48.53
CA LEU A 30 17.46 22.04 47.51
C LEU A 30 18.40 23.20 47.13
N ILE A 31 19.06 23.81 48.12
CA ILE A 31 20.07 24.85 47.90
C ILE A 31 21.23 24.26 47.09
N ALA A 32 21.74 23.08 47.46
CA ALA A 32 22.82 22.41 46.73
C ALA A 32 22.45 22.11 45.27
N TYR A 33 21.23 21.62 45.00
CA TYR A 33 20.74 21.40 43.63
C TYR A 33 20.63 22.71 42.84
N LEU A 34 20.08 23.77 43.46
CA LEU A 34 19.98 25.08 42.80
C LEU A 34 21.36 25.67 42.54
N GLU A 35 22.31 25.54 43.47
CA GLU A 35 23.71 25.93 43.27
C GLU A 35 24.36 25.13 42.15
N GLU A 36 24.13 23.82 42.07
CA GLU A 36 24.59 22.99 40.96
C GLU A 36 24.03 23.48 39.62
N VAL A 37 22.73 23.80 39.54
CA VAL A 37 22.11 24.32 38.31
C VAL A 37 22.57 25.74 37.97
N ILE A 38 22.78 26.60 38.97
CA ILE A 38 23.29 27.97 38.79
C ILE A 38 24.75 27.96 38.31
N ASN A 39 25.57 27.06 38.87
CA ASN A 39 26.99 26.92 38.56
C ASN A 39 27.25 26.00 37.35
N SER A 40 26.25 25.23 36.93
CA SER A 40 26.30 24.48 35.69
C SER A 40 26.51 25.47 34.56
N PRO A 41 27.50 25.26 33.67
CA PRO A 41 27.68 26.12 32.53
C PRO A 41 26.37 26.11 31.73
N SER A 42 25.70 27.26 31.63
CA SER A 42 24.65 27.42 30.63
C SER A 42 25.27 27.00 29.31
N PRO A 43 24.62 26.12 28.52
CA PRO A 43 25.13 25.83 27.19
C PRO A 43 25.07 27.15 26.41
N VAL A 44 26.19 27.86 26.35
CA VAL A 44 26.37 29.00 25.48
C VAL A 44 26.52 28.37 24.10
N VAL A 45 25.38 28.01 23.51
CA VAL A 45 25.33 27.58 22.13
C VAL A 45 25.80 28.77 21.33
N THR A 46 27.02 28.68 20.81
CA THR A 46 27.62 29.72 19.99
C THR A 46 26.72 29.93 18.77
N GLN A 47 26.63 31.15 18.24
CA GLN A 47 25.81 31.42 17.06
C GLN A 47 26.12 30.44 15.90
N ALA A 48 27.39 30.09 15.73
CA ALA A 48 27.85 29.09 14.76
C ALA A 48 27.30 27.68 15.04
N GLU A 49 27.22 27.26 16.30
CA GLU A 49 26.64 25.95 16.68
C GLU A 49 25.13 25.95 16.45
N LEU A 50 24.44 27.06 16.75
CA LEU A 50 23.00 27.20 16.49
C LEU A 50 22.70 27.15 14.98
N GLU A 51 23.50 27.84 14.17
CA GLU A 51 23.40 27.80 12.70
C GLU A 51 23.68 26.40 12.17
N HIS A 52 24.67 25.69 12.74
CA HIS A 52 24.95 24.30 12.39
C HIS A 52 23.79 23.36 12.71
N TYR A 53 23.19 23.46 13.91
CA TYR A 53 22.01 22.67 14.27
C TYR A 53 20.81 22.97 13.37
N LYS A 54 20.58 24.23 13.03
CA LYS A 54 19.53 24.61 12.06
C LYS A 54 19.78 24.00 10.69
N ALA A 55 21.03 24.04 10.20
CA ALA A 55 21.40 23.44 8.93
C ALA A 55 21.19 21.91 8.93
N GLN A 56 21.58 21.21 10.01
CA GLN A 56 21.33 19.78 10.15
C GLN A 56 19.83 19.45 10.17
N LEU A 57 19.03 20.20 10.93
CA LEU A 57 17.58 20.03 10.98
C LEU A 57 16.94 20.27 9.61
N GLN A 58 17.41 21.27 8.87
CA GLN A 58 16.94 21.51 7.50
C GLN A 58 17.28 20.34 6.57
N VAL A 59 18.51 19.80 6.64
CA VAL A 59 18.88 18.61 5.86
C VAL A 59 17.98 17.43 6.20
N TRP A 60 17.70 17.21 7.48
CA TRP A 60 16.82 16.12 7.92
C TRP A 60 15.38 16.29 7.42
N VAL A 61 14.81 17.49 7.56
CA VAL A 61 13.46 17.80 7.06
C VAL A 61 13.37 17.64 5.54
N GLU A 62 14.36 18.12 4.80
CA GLU A 62 14.39 17.96 3.35
C GLU A 62 14.60 16.49 2.94
N ALA A 63 15.39 15.71 3.69
CA ALA A 63 15.50 14.27 3.46
C ALA A 63 14.17 13.55 3.65
N GLU A 64 13.45 13.82 4.74
CA GLU A 64 12.13 13.24 5.01
C GLU A 64 11.09 13.65 3.96
N LYS A 65 11.08 14.92 3.53
CA LYS A 65 10.20 15.38 2.44
C LYS A 65 10.48 14.65 1.13
N ARG A 66 11.76 14.47 0.77
CA ARG A 66 12.15 13.73 -0.45
C ARG A 66 11.72 12.27 -0.36
N ASN A 67 11.92 11.61 0.78
CA ASN A 67 11.52 10.22 0.99
C ASN A 67 9.99 10.09 0.86
N HIS A 68 9.23 10.94 1.55
CA HIS A 68 7.77 10.93 1.48
C HIS A 68 7.25 11.19 0.05
N ALA A 69 7.86 12.15 -0.67
CA ALA A 69 7.51 12.41 -2.06
C ALA A 69 7.82 11.21 -2.98
N SER A 70 8.97 10.57 -2.78
CA SER A 70 9.37 9.35 -3.50
C SER A 70 8.40 8.21 -3.24
N ASP A 71 7.98 7.99 -1.99
CA ASP A 71 7.05 6.94 -1.61
C ASP A 71 5.67 7.14 -2.24
N LEU A 72 5.17 8.38 -2.24
CA LEU A 72 3.90 8.73 -2.90
C LEU A 72 3.96 8.50 -4.40
N GLU A 73 5.06 8.90 -5.05
CA GLU A 73 5.20 8.74 -6.50
C GLU A 73 5.35 7.27 -6.90
N MET A 74 6.12 6.50 -6.13
CA MET A 74 6.23 5.05 -6.29
C MET A 74 4.87 4.37 -6.10
N PHE A 75 4.09 4.76 -5.09
CA PHE A 75 2.75 4.22 -4.87
C PHE A 75 1.81 4.50 -6.05
N ARG A 76 1.82 5.73 -6.58
CA ARG A 76 1.05 6.10 -7.79
C ARG A 76 1.49 5.30 -9.01
N SER A 77 2.79 5.16 -9.21
CA SER A 77 3.37 4.40 -10.32
C SER A 77 2.91 2.93 -10.31
N VAL A 78 2.94 2.30 -9.13
CA VAL A 78 2.47 0.90 -8.96
C VAL A 78 0.97 0.77 -9.24
N ILE A 79 0.14 1.70 -8.76
CA ILE A 79 -1.31 1.70 -9.06
C ILE A 79 -1.54 1.83 -10.57
N GLN A 80 -0.84 2.74 -11.23
CA GLN A 80 -0.98 2.95 -12.67
C GLN A 80 -0.54 1.70 -13.46
N ALA A 81 0.57 1.08 -13.08
CA ALA A 81 1.03 -0.17 -13.68
C ALA A 81 -0.01 -1.30 -13.50
N GLY A 82 -0.58 -1.42 -12.30
CA GLY A 82 -1.66 -2.38 -12.03
C GLY A 82 -2.92 -2.15 -12.86
N GLN A 83 -3.37 -0.89 -12.99
CA GLN A 83 -4.51 -0.54 -13.86
C GLN A 83 -4.23 -0.87 -15.33
N ASN A 84 -3.02 -0.61 -15.81
CA ASN A 84 -2.63 -0.95 -17.17
C ASN A 84 -2.63 -2.47 -17.38
N ALA A 85 -2.11 -3.25 -16.43
CA ALA A 85 -2.14 -4.71 -16.49
C ALA A 85 -3.58 -5.26 -16.53
N VAL A 86 -4.49 -4.72 -15.70
CA VAL A 86 -5.92 -5.09 -15.71
C VAL A 86 -6.55 -4.79 -17.08
N LYS A 87 -6.33 -3.59 -17.62
CA LYS A 87 -6.86 -3.20 -18.95
C LYS A 87 -6.32 -4.09 -20.06
N SER A 88 -5.02 -4.40 -20.05
CA SER A 88 -4.40 -5.28 -21.03
C SER A 88 -4.96 -6.70 -20.96
N SER A 89 -5.08 -7.30 -19.76
CA SER A 89 -5.65 -8.65 -19.61
C SER A 89 -7.13 -8.71 -19.99
N PHE A 90 -7.89 -7.66 -19.66
CA PHE A 90 -9.28 -7.52 -20.10
C PHE A 90 -9.38 -7.42 -21.62
N LEU A 91 -8.53 -6.62 -22.27
CA LEU A 91 -8.53 -6.47 -23.72
C LEU A 91 -8.11 -7.76 -24.44
N LEU A 92 -7.13 -8.50 -23.92
CA LEU A 92 -6.70 -9.77 -24.49
C LEU A 92 -7.85 -10.80 -24.51
N ASN A 93 -8.43 -11.06 -23.34
CA ASN A 93 -9.52 -12.03 -23.22
C ASN A 93 -10.82 -11.53 -23.88
N GLY A 94 -11.16 -10.26 -23.71
CA GLY A 94 -12.37 -9.65 -24.28
C GLY A 94 -12.29 -9.54 -25.80
N GLY A 95 -11.15 -9.11 -26.34
CA GLY A 95 -10.92 -9.03 -27.78
C GLY A 95 -10.98 -10.40 -28.44
N ALA A 96 -10.35 -11.42 -27.84
CA ALA A 96 -10.45 -12.80 -28.31
C ALA A 96 -11.89 -13.33 -28.24
N SER A 97 -12.63 -13.02 -27.17
CA SER A 97 -14.04 -13.40 -27.02
C SER A 97 -14.92 -12.79 -28.12
N VAL A 98 -14.76 -11.50 -28.40
CA VAL A 98 -15.51 -10.81 -29.46
C VAL A 98 -15.17 -11.38 -30.83
N ALA A 99 -13.89 -11.64 -31.11
CA ALA A 99 -13.45 -12.23 -32.37
C ALA A 99 -14.04 -13.64 -32.58
N LEU A 100 -14.00 -14.49 -31.56
CA LEU A 100 -14.60 -15.82 -31.63
C LEU A 100 -16.13 -15.77 -31.75
N LEU A 101 -16.79 -14.87 -31.03
CA LEU A 101 -18.24 -14.72 -31.12
C LEU A 101 -18.66 -14.28 -32.53
N ALA A 102 -17.92 -13.37 -33.16
CA ALA A 102 -18.13 -12.98 -34.54
C ALA A 102 -17.93 -14.16 -35.51
N PHE A 103 -16.86 -14.94 -35.31
CA PHE A 103 -16.60 -16.13 -36.13
C PHE A 103 -17.68 -17.20 -35.99
N ILE A 104 -18.11 -17.50 -34.75
CA ILE A 104 -19.22 -18.42 -34.47
C ILE A 104 -20.50 -17.92 -35.13
N GLY A 105 -20.77 -16.60 -35.11
CA GLY A 105 -21.89 -16.00 -35.82
C GLY A 105 -21.92 -16.39 -37.29
N LYS A 106 -20.77 -16.34 -37.97
CA LYS A 106 -20.65 -16.78 -39.36
C LYS A 106 -20.86 -18.29 -39.54
N LEU A 107 -20.40 -19.12 -38.60
CA LEU A 107 -20.59 -20.58 -38.66
C LEU A 107 -22.06 -21.00 -38.63
N THR A 108 -22.97 -20.16 -38.11
CA THR A 108 -24.41 -20.46 -38.09
C THR A 108 -25.03 -20.62 -39.48
N GLU A 109 -24.41 -20.01 -40.50
CA GLU A 109 -24.88 -20.07 -41.89
C GLU A 109 -24.19 -21.20 -42.69
N GLU A 110 -22.90 -21.45 -42.42
CA GLU A 110 -22.07 -22.33 -43.25
C GLU A 110 -21.85 -23.74 -42.65
N GLN A 111 -21.60 -23.85 -41.34
CA GLN A 111 -21.18 -25.10 -40.68
C GLN A 111 -21.61 -25.20 -39.21
N GLN A 112 -22.92 -25.38 -38.98
CA GLN A 112 -23.50 -25.42 -37.63
C GLN A 112 -22.92 -26.53 -36.73
N SER A 113 -22.48 -27.65 -37.30
CA SER A 113 -21.90 -28.77 -36.54
C SER A 113 -20.57 -28.41 -35.86
N LYS A 114 -19.88 -27.36 -36.32
CA LYS A 114 -18.60 -26.90 -35.78
C LYS A 114 -18.72 -25.86 -34.66
N ILE A 115 -19.91 -25.32 -34.42
CA ILE A 115 -20.17 -24.32 -33.38
C ILE A 115 -19.69 -24.77 -31.98
N PRO A 116 -19.97 -26.02 -31.52
CA PRO A 116 -19.54 -26.45 -30.18
C PRO A 116 -18.02 -26.40 -29.97
N GLU A 117 -17.23 -26.72 -31.01
CA GLU A 117 -15.76 -26.75 -30.93
C GLU A 117 -15.16 -25.35 -30.67
N PHE A 118 -15.80 -24.29 -31.17
CA PHE A 118 -15.39 -22.90 -30.94
C PHE A 118 -16.05 -22.28 -29.71
N ALA A 119 -17.26 -22.73 -29.35
CA ALA A 119 -17.95 -22.30 -28.14
C ALA A 119 -17.17 -22.64 -26.87
N ASP A 120 -16.56 -23.84 -26.81
CA ASP A 120 -15.70 -24.24 -25.69
C ASP A 120 -14.51 -23.27 -25.50
N SER A 121 -13.90 -22.85 -26.61
CA SER A 121 -12.80 -21.88 -26.58
C SER A 121 -13.28 -20.50 -26.11
N LEU A 122 -14.46 -20.06 -26.58
CA LEU A 122 -15.08 -18.81 -26.16
C LEU A 122 -15.37 -18.80 -24.66
N THR A 123 -15.88 -19.89 -24.08
CA THR A 123 -16.15 -19.98 -22.64
C THR A 123 -14.89 -19.76 -21.81
N ILE A 124 -13.73 -20.27 -22.25
CA ILE A 124 -12.45 -20.07 -21.55
C ILE A 124 -12.04 -18.59 -21.56
N PHE A 125 -12.16 -17.90 -22.69
CA PHE A 125 -11.85 -16.47 -22.74
C PHE A 125 -12.80 -15.63 -21.89
N VAL A 126 -14.10 -15.95 -21.89
CA VAL A 126 -15.09 -15.28 -21.04
C VAL A 126 -14.77 -15.51 -19.55
N ALA A 127 -14.34 -16.71 -19.16
CA ALA A 127 -13.85 -16.96 -17.81
C ALA A 127 -12.60 -16.11 -17.48
N GLY A 128 -11.71 -15.91 -18.45
CA GLY A 128 -10.58 -14.99 -18.35
C GLY A 128 -10.99 -13.53 -18.10
N VAL A 129 -12.01 -13.05 -18.81
CA VAL A 129 -12.60 -11.71 -18.60
C VAL A 129 -13.24 -11.60 -17.21
N LEU A 130 -14.01 -12.62 -16.79
CA LEU A 130 -14.64 -12.65 -15.48
C LEU A 130 -13.59 -12.62 -14.36
N ALA A 131 -12.53 -13.41 -14.48
CA ALA A 131 -11.46 -13.48 -13.50
C ALA A 131 -10.78 -12.11 -13.30
N ILE A 132 -10.45 -11.38 -14.37
CA ILE A 132 -9.81 -10.06 -14.24
C ILE A 132 -10.79 -8.98 -13.73
N ALA A 133 -12.07 -9.05 -14.12
CA ALA A 133 -13.10 -8.17 -13.59
C ALA A 133 -13.30 -8.37 -12.08
N MET A 134 -13.32 -9.63 -11.64
CA MET A 134 -13.36 -9.99 -10.22
C MET A 134 -12.09 -9.53 -9.49
N ALA A 135 -10.90 -9.69 -10.07
CA ALA A 135 -9.66 -9.18 -9.48
C ALA A 135 -9.76 -7.68 -9.19
N SER A 136 -10.28 -6.89 -10.13
CA SER A 136 -10.50 -5.45 -9.92
C SER A 136 -11.47 -5.18 -8.77
N GLY A 137 -12.60 -5.90 -8.69
CA GLY A 137 -13.57 -5.75 -7.60
C GLY A 137 -13.03 -6.17 -6.22
N VAL A 138 -12.29 -7.28 -6.17
CA VAL A 138 -11.64 -7.77 -4.95
C VAL A 138 -10.54 -6.82 -4.48
N THR A 139 -9.84 -6.16 -5.40
CA THR A 139 -8.86 -5.12 -5.06
C THR A 139 -9.53 -3.96 -4.33
N TYR A 140 -10.69 -3.49 -4.80
CA TYR A 140 -11.46 -2.45 -4.11
C TYR A 140 -11.85 -2.88 -2.69
N LEU A 141 -12.35 -4.10 -2.52
CA LEU A 141 -12.69 -4.66 -1.21
C LEU A 141 -11.46 -4.73 -0.30
N SER A 142 -10.31 -5.20 -0.80
CA SER A 142 -9.04 -5.25 -0.06
C SER A 142 -8.64 -3.87 0.47
N GLN A 143 -8.74 -2.82 -0.35
CA GLN A 143 -8.43 -1.45 0.06
C GLN A 143 -9.40 -0.93 1.13
N TRP A 144 -10.69 -1.26 1.02
CA TRP A 144 -11.66 -0.91 2.04
C TRP A 144 -11.32 -1.50 3.41
N PHE A 145 -10.86 -2.76 3.46
CA PHE A 145 -10.41 -3.38 4.70
C PHE A 145 -9.11 -2.76 5.26
N TYR A 146 -8.19 -2.32 4.39
CA TYR A 146 -6.96 -1.65 4.81
C TYR A 146 -7.17 -0.22 5.33
N ALA A 147 -8.33 0.39 5.11
CA ALA A 147 -8.63 1.72 5.62
C ALA A 147 -8.72 1.79 7.15
N GLU A 148 -8.87 0.64 7.82
CA GLU A 148 -9.01 0.55 9.27
C GLU A 148 -7.82 -0.15 9.94
N SER A 149 -7.51 0.26 11.18
CA SER A 149 -6.34 -0.22 11.94
C SER A 149 -6.58 -1.52 12.72
N GLU A 150 -7.79 -2.08 12.67
CA GLU A 150 -8.09 -3.33 13.39
C GLU A 150 -7.34 -4.52 12.78
N SER A 151 -6.67 -5.30 13.63
CA SER A 151 -5.77 -6.38 13.20
C SER A 151 -6.45 -7.47 12.36
N TRP A 152 -7.74 -7.75 12.59
CA TRP A 152 -8.48 -8.72 11.78
C TRP A 152 -8.83 -8.16 10.39
N LYS A 153 -9.13 -6.85 10.29
CA LYS A 153 -9.39 -6.18 9.01
C LYS A 153 -8.15 -6.16 8.14
N GLN A 154 -6.97 -5.92 8.73
CA GLN A 154 -5.70 -6.01 8.01
C GLN A 154 -5.43 -7.41 7.45
N LYS A 155 -5.70 -8.47 8.25
CA LYS A 155 -5.57 -9.87 7.78
C LYS A 155 -6.55 -10.18 6.65
N ALA A 156 -7.81 -9.73 6.76
CA ALA A 156 -8.81 -9.89 5.71
C ALA A 156 -8.42 -9.14 4.43
N GLY A 157 -7.95 -7.89 4.56
CA GLY A 157 -7.42 -7.09 3.46
C GLY A 157 -6.27 -7.78 2.72
N PHE A 158 -5.36 -8.41 3.46
CA PHE A 158 -4.25 -9.19 2.89
C PHE A 158 -4.74 -10.45 2.16
N ALA A 159 -5.66 -11.21 2.75
CA ALA A 159 -6.23 -12.39 2.11
C ALA A 159 -6.93 -12.03 0.79
N LEU A 160 -7.72 -10.96 0.78
CA LEU A 160 -8.38 -10.45 -0.44
C LEU A 160 -7.37 -9.96 -1.47
N ASN A 161 -6.29 -9.30 -1.04
CA ASN A 161 -5.22 -8.87 -1.94
C ASN A 161 -4.59 -10.08 -2.64
N MET A 162 -4.25 -11.12 -1.88
CA MET A 162 -3.71 -12.36 -2.42
C MET A 162 -4.68 -13.03 -3.41
N ALA A 163 -5.98 -13.06 -3.09
CA ALA A 163 -7.00 -13.57 -3.98
C ALA A 163 -7.07 -12.77 -5.30
N SER A 164 -6.94 -11.44 -5.24
CA SER A 164 -6.89 -10.59 -6.44
C SER A 164 -5.67 -10.89 -7.32
N ILE A 165 -4.49 -11.10 -6.72
CA ILE A 165 -3.27 -11.49 -7.44
C ILE A 165 -3.48 -12.83 -8.17
N VAL A 166 -4.03 -13.83 -7.47
CA VAL A 166 -4.32 -15.15 -8.05
C VAL A 166 -5.32 -15.03 -9.20
N LEU A 167 -6.39 -14.26 -9.04
CA LEU A 167 -7.38 -14.01 -10.09
C LEU A 167 -6.76 -13.32 -11.31
N GLY A 168 -5.93 -12.30 -11.09
CA GLY A 168 -5.22 -11.59 -12.15
C GLY A 168 -4.29 -12.50 -12.95
N LEU A 169 -3.49 -13.34 -12.27
CA LEU A 169 -2.62 -14.32 -12.92
C LEU A 169 -3.42 -15.41 -13.64
N SER A 170 -4.52 -15.89 -13.06
CA SER A 170 -5.37 -16.91 -13.68
C SER A 170 -6.00 -16.43 -14.99
N SER A 171 -6.28 -15.12 -15.13
CA SER A 171 -6.79 -14.53 -16.37
C SER A 171 -5.82 -14.71 -17.56
N TYR A 172 -4.51 -14.60 -17.32
CA TYR A 172 -3.50 -14.91 -18.34
C TYR A 172 -3.42 -16.41 -18.64
N GLY A 173 -3.58 -17.25 -17.61
CA GLY A 173 -3.68 -18.70 -17.78
C GLY A 173 -4.86 -19.09 -18.68
N PHE A 174 -6.03 -18.50 -18.45
CA PHE A 174 -7.22 -18.69 -19.29
C PHE A 174 -6.99 -18.19 -20.71
N PHE A 175 -6.35 -17.03 -20.89
CA PHE A 175 -6.02 -16.53 -22.23
C PHE A 175 -5.16 -17.54 -23.02
N ILE A 176 -4.07 -18.04 -22.42
CA ILE A 176 -3.18 -19.01 -23.08
C ILE A 176 -3.94 -20.30 -23.39
N TRP A 177 -4.74 -20.81 -22.44
CA TRP A 177 -5.51 -22.03 -22.64
C TRP A 177 -6.58 -21.88 -23.73
N GLY A 178 -7.32 -20.76 -23.74
CA GLY A 178 -8.30 -20.43 -24.75
C GLY A 178 -7.67 -20.32 -26.14
N MET A 179 -6.49 -19.73 -26.25
CA MET A 179 -5.73 -19.64 -27.50
C MET A 179 -5.32 -21.02 -28.02
N CYS A 180 -4.80 -21.90 -27.16
CA CYS A 180 -4.45 -23.26 -27.55
C CYS A 180 -5.67 -24.06 -28.03
N ARG A 181 -6.81 -23.93 -27.34
CA ARG A 181 -8.07 -24.58 -27.73
C ARG A 181 -8.59 -24.04 -29.06
N ALA A 182 -8.63 -22.71 -29.23
CA ALA A 182 -9.06 -22.09 -30.47
C ALA A 182 -8.18 -22.51 -31.65
N TYR A 183 -6.85 -22.54 -31.44
CA TYR A 183 -5.89 -22.99 -32.44
C TYR A 183 -6.15 -24.44 -32.88
N SER A 184 -6.35 -25.36 -31.93
CA SER A 184 -6.69 -26.75 -32.25
C SER A 184 -8.02 -26.88 -32.99
N SER A 185 -9.05 -26.10 -32.62
CA SER A 185 -10.33 -26.08 -33.34
C SER A 185 -10.16 -25.55 -34.77
N PHE A 186 -9.32 -24.55 -35.00
CA PHE A 186 -8.99 -24.09 -36.35
C PHE A 186 -8.22 -25.12 -37.17
N LEU A 187 -7.30 -25.88 -36.56
CA LEU A 187 -6.62 -26.97 -37.27
C LEU A 187 -7.56 -28.12 -37.64
N ALA A 188 -8.54 -28.43 -36.80
CA ALA A 188 -9.56 -29.45 -37.06
C ALA A 188 -10.70 -28.96 -37.98
N PHE A 189 -10.70 -27.67 -38.33
CA PHE A 189 -11.66 -27.03 -39.22
C PHE A 189 -11.22 -27.09 -40.69
N VAL A 190 -9.90 -27.15 -40.96
CA VAL A 190 -9.32 -27.36 -42.30
C VAL A 190 -9.51 -28.80 -42.73
#